data_AF-A0A940QUN1-F1
#
_entry.id   AF-A0A940QUN1-F1
#
_cell.length_a   1.000
_cell.length_b   1.000
_cell.length_c   1.000
_cell.angle_alpha   90.00
_cell.angle_beta   90.00
_cell.angle_gamma   90.00
#
_symmetry.space_group_name_H-M   'P 1'
#
loop_
_entity.id
_entity.type
_entity.pdbx_description
1 polymer ?
#
loop_
_entity_poly.entity_id
_entity_poly.type
_entity_poly.pdbx_seq_one_letter_code
_entity_poly.pdbx_strand_id
1 'polypeptide(L)'
;MGIEKEGISTAESLRKTRTYGQFRCHNPSCMGRLQPKSGEDHVKCPMCGMEFRVSWIKSGFPRIRGPVWDVNKKLAEEALERKMKEEKKNGSK
;
A
#
# COMPACT_ATOMS: atom_id res chain seq x y z
N MET A 1 2.94 -27.41 12.84
CA MET A 1 2.64 -27.04 14.24
C MET A 1 1.54 -26.00 14.23
N GLY A 2 0.31 -26.42 14.58
CA GLY A 2 -0.85 -25.53 14.70
C GLY A 2 -0.76 -24.80 16.03
N ILE A 3 -0.81 -23.47 16.00
CA ILE A 3 -0.73 -22.65 17.20
C ILE A 3 -2.16 -22.50 17.71
N GLU A 4 -2.52 -23.33 18.66
CA GLU A 4 -3.84 -23.35 19.31
C GLU A 4 -3.91 -22.17 20.30
N LYS A 5 -4.14 -20.95 19.77
CA LYS A 5 -4.52 -19.81 20.61
C LYS A 5 -5.98 -20.03 21.02
N GLU A 6 -6.16 -20.31 22.31
CA GLU A 6 -7.42 -20.63 22.98
C GLU A 6 -8.59 -19.78 22.45
N GLY A 7 -9.62 -20.45 21.92
CA GLY A 7 -10.90 -19.84 21.55
C GLY A 7 -11.09 -19.41 20.08
N ILE A 8 -10.12 -19.62 19.19
CA ILE A 8 -10.28 -19.30 17.76
C ILE A 8 -10.17 -20.59 16.96
N SER A 9 -11.25 -20.96 16.25
CA SER A 9 -11.21 -22.13 15.38
C SER A 9 -10.14 -21.97 14.29
N THR A 10 -9.54 -23.08 13.84
CA THR A 10 -8.59 -23.08 12.72
C THR A 10 -9.18 -22.39 11.48
N ALA A 11 -10.50 -22.54 11.27
CA ALA A 11 -11.24 -21.86 10.22
C ALA A 11 -11.28 -20.32 10.38
N GLU A 12 -11.43 -19.80 11.59
CA GLU A 12 -11.39 -18.36 11.85
C GLU A 12 -9.98 -17.78 11.73
N SER A 13 -8.95 -18.53 12.16
CA SER A 13 -7.55 -18.16 11.95
C SER A 13 -7.23 -18.04 10.44
N LEU A 14 -7.74 -18.96 9.63
CA LEU A 14 -7.62 -18.92 8.17
C LEU A 14 -8.46 -17.79 7.53
N ARG A 15 -9.57 -17.39 8.13
CA ARG A 15 -10.35 -16.22 7.66
C ARG A 15 -9.65 -14.89 7.96
N LYS A 16 -8.89 -14.78 9.05
CA LYS A 16 -8.13 -13.55 9.36
C LYS A 16 -6.98 -13.30 8.37
N THR A 17 -6.40 -14.36 7.81
CA THR A 17 -5.33 -14.26 6.80
C THR A 17 -5.85 -14.09 5.37
N ARG A 18 -7.18 -14.12 5.17
CA ARG A 18 -7.80 -13.99 3.86
C ARG A 18 -7.70 -12.55 3.35
N THR A 19 -7.12 -12.40 2.17
CA THR A 19 -6.77 -11.09 1.59
C THR A 19 -7.83 -10.55 0.63
N TYR A 20 -9.10 -10.91 0.86
CA TYR A 20 -10.20 -10.46 0.01
C TYR A 20 -10.37 -8.94 0.11
N GLY A 21 -10.43 -8.28 -1.05
CA GLY A 21 -10.54 -6.82 -1.14
C GLY A 21 -9.25 -6.05 -0.88
N GLN A 22 -8.12 -6.74 -0.72
CA GLN A 22 -6.82 -6.10 -0.52
C GLN A 22 -5.98 -6.17 -1.80
N PHE A 23 -5.33 -5.08 -2.18
CA PHE A 23 -4.33 -5.08 -3.26
C PHE A 23 -2.99 -4.56 -2.79
N ARG A 24 -1.94 -4.85 -3.56
CA ARG A 24 -0.59 -4.37 -3.29
C ARG A 24 -0.38 -3.01 -3.94
N CYS A 25 0.34 -2.14 -3.24
CA CYS A 25 0.84 -0.90 -3.80
C CYS A 25 1.63 -1.19 -5.09
N HIS A 26 1.41 -0.41 -6.14
CA HIS A 26 2.16 -0.52 -7.40
C HIS A 26 3.58 0.04 -7.32
N ASN A 27 3.98 0.56 -6.16
CA ASN A 27 5.38 0.90 -5.91
C ASN A 27 6.21 -0.38 -5.76
N PRO A 28 7.19 -0.64 -6.64
CA PRO A 28 8.06 -1.80 -6.50
C PRO A 28 8.87 -1.78 -5.19
N SER A 29 9.14 -0.60 -4.62
CA SER A 29 9.91 -0.49 -3.36
C SER A 29 9.08 -0.66 -2.09
N CYS A 30 7.75 -0.60 -2.16
CA CYS A 30 6.89 -0.68 -0.97
C CYS A 30 6.15 -2.00 -0.88
N MET A 31 5.49 -2.42 -1.97
CA MET A 31 4.62 -3.60 -2.05
C MET A 31 3.60 -3.75 -0.89
N GLY A 32 3.35 -2.67 -0.14
CA GLY A 32 2.49 -2.65 1.02
C GLY A 32 1.06 -3.01 0.65
N ARG A 33 0.36 -3.66 1.57
CA ARG A 33 -1.02 -4.09 1.34
C ARG A 33 -2.00 -2.98 1.72
N LEU A 34 -2.97 -2.74 0.84
CA LEU A 34 -3.94 -1.66 0.90
C LEU A 34 -5.34 -2.25 0.94
N GLN A 35 -6.18 -1.72 1.82
CA GLN A 35 -7.58 -2.11 1.94
C GLN A 35 -8.43 -0.84 1.84
N PRO A 36 -8.87 -0.43 0.64
CA PRO A 36 -9.80 0.69 0.52
C PRO A 36 -11.16 0.32 1.11
N LYS A 37 -11.92 1.31 1.57
CA LYS A 37 -13.32 1.09 1.96
C LYS A 37 -14.18 0.94 0.71
N SER A 38 -15.25 0.15 0.81
CA SER A 38 -16.14 -0.09 -0.32
C SER A 38 -16.68 1.21 -0.90
N GLY A 39 -16.43 1.45 -2.19
CA GLY A 39 -16.89 2.64 -2.90
C GLY A 39 -15.93 3.84 -2.87
N GLU A 40 -14.74 3.73 -2.26
CA GLU A 40 -13.74 4.79 -2.36
C GLU A 40 -13.04 4.77 -3.72
N ASP A 41 -13.01 5.93 -4.40
CA ASP A 41 -12.33 6.09 -5.70
C ASP A 41 -10.84 6.41 -5.56
N HIS A 42 -10.41 6.79 -4.35
CA HIS A 42 -9.03 7.18 -4.05
C HIS A 42 -8.55 6.46 -2.80
N VAL A 43 -7.31 5.99 -2.82
CA VAL A 43 -6.68 5.31 -1.68
C VAL A 43 -5.25 5.76 -1.53
N LYS A 44 -4.86 6.03 -0.29
CA LYS A 44 -3.49 6.39 0.05
C LYS A 44 -2.75 5.21 0.63
N CYS A 45 -1.50 5.03 0.24
CA CYS A 45 -0.65 4.01 0.83
C CYS A 45 -0.14 4.45 2.21
N PRO A 46 -0.38 3.68 3.28
CA PRO A 46 0.07 4.06 4.62
C PRO A 46 1.60 3.97 4.76
N MET A 47 2.25 3.18 3.90
CA MET A 47 3.69 2.93 3.96
C MET A 47 4.50 3.94 3.14
N CYS A 48 4.06 4.25 1.91
CA CYS A 48 4.80 5.15 1.01
C CYS A 48 4.10 6.48 0.73
N GLY A 49 2.90 6.70 1.26
CA GLY A 49 2.14 7.94 1.08
C GLY A 49 1.56 8.16 -0.32
N MET A 50 1.86 7.30 -1.29
CA MET A 50 1.33 7.46 -2.66
C MET A 50 -0.16 7.23 -2.75
N GLU A 51 -0.80 7.99 -3.62
CA GLU A 51 -2.22 7.91 -3.89
C GLU A 51 -2.48 7.17 -5.20
N PHE A 52 -3.51 6.32 -5.16
CA PHE A 52 -3.96 5.54 -6.29
C PHE A 52 -5.46 5.73 -6.51
N ARG A 53 -5.84 5.79 -7.78
CA ARG A 53 -7.24 5.73 -8.20
C ARG A 53 -7.68 4.28 -8.21
N VAL A 54 -8.83 4.03 -7.61
CA VAL A 54 -9.45 2.72 -7.46
C VAL A 54 -10.70 2.68 -8.31
N SER A 55 -10.97 1.52 -8.91
CA SER A 55 -12.24 1.20 -9.54
C SER A 55 -12.81 -0.08 -8.95
N TRP A 56 -14.13 -0.15 -8.85
CA TRP A 56 -14.84 -1.26 -8.23
C TRP A 56 -15.59 -2.06 -9.30
N ILE A 57 -15.33 -3.36 -9.38
CA ILE A 57 -16.13 -4.27 -10.22
C ILE A 57 -17.38 -4.72 -9.46
N LYS A 58 -17.22 -4.96 -8.15
CA LYS A 58 -18.27 -5.30 -7.20
C LYS A 58 -17.85 -4.79 -5.83
N SER A 59 -18.80 -4.55 -4.91
CA SER A 59 -18.51 -4.24 -3.51
C SER A 59 -17.59 -5.31 -2.92
N GLY A 60 -16.33 -4.95 -2.62
CA GLY A 60 -15.29 -5.85 -2.12
C GLY A 60 -14.22 -6.30 -3.13
N PHE A 61 -14.32 -5.92 -4.41
CA PHE A 61 -13.28 -6.17 -5.43
C PHE A 61 -12.74 -4.86 -6.01
N PRO A 62 -11.86 -4.16 -5.28
CA PRO A 62 -11.17 -2.99 -5.77
C PRO A 62 -10.05 -3.37 -6.75
N ARG A 63 -9.92 -2.60 -7.83
CA ARG A 63 -8.78 -2.64 -8.77
C ARG A 63 -8.14 -1.28 -8.88
N ILE A 64 -6.81 -1.23 -8.88
CA ILE A 64 -6.06 0.00 -9.17
C ILE A 64 -6.24 0.35 -10.64
N ARG A 65 -6.62 1.59 -10.92
CA ARG A 65 -6.60 2.17 -12.28
C ARG A 65 -5.26 2.81 -12.60
N GLY A 66 -4.66 3.48 -11.62
CA GLY A 66 -3.35 4.11 -11.77
C GLY A 66 -3.05 5.06 -10.62
N PRO A 67 -1.81 5.58 -10.57
CA PRO A 67 -1.43 6.58 -9.59
C PRO A 67 -2.18 7.91 -9.82
N VAL A 68 -2.35 8.68 -8.76
CA VAL A 68 -2.67 10.11 -8.84
C VAL A 68 -1.37 10.84 -9.10
N TRP A 69 -1.23 11.43 -10.29
CA TRP A 69 0.04 11.98 -10.75
C TRP A 69 0.49 13.18 -9.91
N ASP A 70 -0.44 14.10 -9.59
CA ASP A 70 -0.12 15.34 -8.87
C ASP A 70 0.49 15.11 -7.49
N VAL A 71 0.00 14.11 -6.76
CA VAL A 71 0.48 13.76 -5.42
C VAL A 71 1.77 12.96 -5.50
N ASN A 72 1.83 11.97 -6.40
CA ASN A 72 2.99 11.10 -6.48
C ASN A 72 4.21 11.81 -7.07
N LYS A 73 4.02 12.79 -7.97
CA LYS A 73 5.11 13.60 -8.52
C LYS A 73 5.80 14.42 -7.41
N LYS A 74 5.01 15.11 -6.58
CA LYS A 74 5.53 15.87 -5.43
C LYS A 74 6.31 14.98 -4.46
N LEU A 75 5.75 13.83 -4.09
CA LEU A 75 6.41 12.88 -3.20
C LEU A 75 7.73 12.33 -3.80
N ALA A 76 7.77 12.10 -5.11
CA ALA A 76 8.97 11.65 -5.80
C ALA A 76 10.04 12.73 -5.87
N GLU A 77 9.65 13.99 -6.14
CA GLU A 77 10.56 15.15 -6.13
C GLU A 77 11.16 15.35 -4.73
N GLU A 78 10.34 15.35 -3.68
CA GLU A 78 10.81 15.47 -2.30
C GLU A 78 11.76 14.33 -1.91
N ALA A 79 11.47 13.10 -2.32
CA ALA A 79 12.33 11.94 -2.06
C ALA A 79 13.67 12.04 -2.81
N LEU A 80 13.66 12.56 -4.05
CA LEU A 80 14.86 12.78 -4.85
C LEU A 80 15.73 13.88 -4.25
N GLU A 81 15.14 15.01 -3.85
CA GLU A 81 15.84 16.11 -3.20
C GLU A 81 16.52 15.67 -1.90
N ARG A 82 15.85 14.84 -1.09
CA ARG A 82 16.44 14.28 0.14
C ARG A 82 17.67 13.42 -0.18
N LYS A 83 17.55 12.50 -1.13
CA LYS A 83 18.65 11.64 -1.55
C LYS A 83 19.85 12.43 -2.10
N MET A 84 19.59 13.43 -2.95
CA MET A 84 20.66 14.29 -3.49
C MET A 84 21.37 15.11 -2.40
N LYS A 85 20.66 15.54 -1.35
CA LYS A 85 21.26 16.21 -0.18
C LYS A 85 22.11 15.24 0.65
N GLU A 86 21.67 14.01 0.82
CA GLU A 86 22.43 12.96 1.53
C GLU A 86 23.70 12.55 0.76
N GLU A 87 23.63 12.41 -0.57
CA GLU A 87 24.79 12.10 -1.41
C GLU A 87 25.85 13.21 -1.38
N LYS A 88 25.43 14.49 -1.42
CA LYS A 88 26.35 15.63 -1.26
C LYS A 88 27.05 15.64 0.10
N LYS A 89 26.39 15.13 1.15
CA LYS A 89 26.95 15.04 2.51
C LYS A 89 27.92 13.87 2.67
N ASN A 90 27.66 12.75 1.98
CA ASN A 90 28.49 11.55 2.03
C ASN A 90 29.71 11.60 1.08
N GLY A 91 29.66 12.39 0.01
CA GLY A 91 30.79 12.61 -0.91
C GLY A 91 31.85 13.61 -0.42
N SER A 92 31.73 14.11 0.82
CA SER A 92 32.69 15.03 1.46
C SER A 92 33.61 14.34 2.48
N LYS A 93 33.81 13.02 2.36
CA LYS A 93 34.76 12.25 3.17
C LYS A 93 35.97 11.83 2.34
#